data_AF-A0A6A2YC29-F1
#
_entry.id   AF-A0A6A2YC29-F1
#
_cell.length_a   1.000
_cell.length_b   1.000
_cell.length_c   1.000
_cell.angle_alpha   90.00
_cell.angle_beta   90.00
_cell.angle_gamma   90.00
#
_symmetry.space_group_name_H-M   'P 1'
#
loop_
_entity.id
_entity.type
_entity.pdbx_description
1 polymer ?
#
loop_
_entity_poly.entity_id
_entity_poly.type
_entity_poly.pdbx_seq_one_letter_code
_entity_poly.pdbx_strand_id
1 'polypeptide(L)' 'MVSQGSDETENNFIADFSVGLASGQIKTGTPCRSERLAKYIQLLRIEEELRNVRYAGEAFKSP' A
#
# COMPACT_ATOMS: atom_id res chain seq x y z
N MET A 1 9.51 5.86 0.44
CA MET A 1 8.19 5.90 1.11
C MET A 1 7.19 6.49 0.13
N VAL A 2 6.16 5.72 -0.25
CA VAL A 2 5.03 6.26 -1.01
C VAL A 2 4.05 6.90 -0.02
N SER A 3 3.56 8.10 -0.31
CA SER A 3 2.61 8.80 0.56
C SER A 3 1.42 9.27 -0.24
N GLN A 4 0.28 9.19 0.40
CA GLN A 4 -0.96 9.80 -0.04
C GLN A 4 -0.94 11.32 0.20
N GLY A 5 -1.59 12.08 -0.69
CA GLY A 5 -1.80 13.53 -0.57
C GLY A 5 -2.99 13.88 0.34
N SER A 6 -3.26 15.18 0.55
CA SER A 6 -4.36 15.64 1.42
C SER A 6 -5.76 15.47 0.83
N ASP A 7 -5.85 15.42 -0.50
CA ASP A 7 -7.12 15.24 -1.21
C ASP A 7 -7.32 13.74 -1.50
N GLU A 8 -8.18 13.14 -0.70
CA GLU A 8 -8.31 11.69 -0.57
C GLU A 8 -9.46 11.18 -1.43
N THR A 9 -9.17 10.24 -2.32
CA THR A 9 -10.18 9.55 -3.14
C THR A 9 -10.10 8.06 -2.91
N GLU A 10 -11.18 7.33 -3.23
CA GLU A 10 -11.22 5.86 -3.18
C GLU A 10 -10.28 5.19 -4.21
N ASN A 11 -9.62 5.97 -5.06
CA ASN A 11 -8.60 5.48 -5.97
C ASN A 11 -7.45 4.84 -5.16
N ASN A 12 -7.14 3.59 -5.47
CA ASN A 12 -6.14 2.76 -4.80
C ASN A 12 -4.80 2.66 -5.52
N PHE A 13 -4.58 3.40 -6.63
CA PHE A 13 -3.38 3.39 -7.46
C PHE A 13 -2.05 3.42 -6.68
N ILE A 14 -1.98 4.16 -5.57
CA ILE A 14 -0.75 4.26 -4.78
C ILE A 14 -0.34 2.94 -4.12
N ALA A 15 -1.28 2.02 -3.88
CA ALA A 15 -1.00 0.69 -3.37
C ALA A 15 -0.23 -0.14 -4.42
N ASP A 16 -0.77 -0.22 -5.63
CA ASP A 16 -0.15 -0.91 -6.77
C ASP A 16 1.20 -0.29 -7.12
N PHE A 17 1.29 1.05 -7.11
CA PHE A 17 2.53 1.77 -7.35
C PHE A 17 3.61 1.47 -6.29
N SER A 18 3.22 1.37 -5.02
CA SER A 18 4.15 1.07 -3.93
C SER A 18 4.72 -0.34 -4.02
N VAL A 19 3.90 -1.32 -4.44
CA VAL A 19 4.32 -2.72 -4.67
C VAL A 19 5.18 -2.82 -5.93
N GLY A 20 4.76 -2.21 -7.04
CA GLY A 20 5.50 -2.26 -8.31
C GLY A 20 6.89 -1.64 -8.24
N LEU A 21 7.08 -0.60 -7.43
CA LEU A 21 8.39 0.00 -7.16
C LEU A 21 9.20 -0.71 -6.06
N ALA A 22 8.66 -1.77 -5.44
CA ALA A 22 9.25 -2.43 -4.28
C ALA A 22 9.69 -1.42 -3.20
N SER A 23 8.87 -0.41 -2.93
CA SER A 23 9.24 0.72 -2.07
C SER A 23 9.36 0.38 -0.57
N GLY A 24 8.89 -0.81 -0.16
CA GLY A 24 8.96 -1.35 1.20
C GLY A 24 8.05 -0.69 2.24
N GLN A 25 7.48 0.49 1.93
CA GLN A 25 6.65 1.25 2.87
C GLN A 25 5.72 2.23 2.15
N ILE A 26 4.48 2.27 2.63
CA ILE A 26 3.41 3.16 2.17
C ILE A 26 2.74 3.83 3.37
N LYS A 27 2.47 5.13 3.23
CA LYS A 27 1.71 5.92 4.20
C LYS A 27 0.38 6.34 3.56
N THR A 28 -0.71 5.75 4.03
CA THR A 28 -2.06 5.95 3.47
C THR A 28 -3.11 6.34 4.54
N GLY A 29 -2.65 6.96 5.64
CA GLY A 29 -3.50 7.46 6.72
C GLY A 29 -4.02 6.37 7.68
N THR A 30 -4.81 6.79 8.67
CA THR A 30 -5.44 5.90 9.66
C THR A 30 -6.42 4.94 8.98
N PRO A 31 -6.59 3.68 9.46
CA PRO A 31 -7.56 2.72 8.92
C PRO A 31 -9.01 3.05 9.32
N CYS A 32 -9.42 4.29 9.04
CA CYS A 32 -10.77 4.80 9.27
C CYS A 32 -11.17 5.56 8.01
N ARG A 33 -12.39 5.32 7.53
CA ARG A 33 -12.98 5.82 6.26
C ARG A 33 -12.60 5.02 5.00
N SER A 34 -13.56 4.92 4.08
CA SER A 34 -13.52 4.04 2.91
C SER A 34 -12.39 4.39 1.95
N GLU A 35 -12.10 5.67 1.75
CA GLU A 35 -11.07 6.16 0.82
C GLU A 35 -9.65 5.70 1.20
N ARG A 36 -9.41 5.51 2.50
CA ARG A 36 -8.14 4.98 3.03
C ARG A 36 -8.15 3.47 3.06
N LEU A 37 -9.27 2.87 3.46
CA LEU A 37 -9.44 1.41 3.47
C LEU A 37 -9.27 0.80 2.09
N ALA A 38 -9.70 1.48 1.02
CA ALA A 38 -9.56 1.03 -0.35
C ALA A 38 -8.11 0.62 -0.71
N LYS A 39 -7.11 1.34 -0.17
CA LYS A 39 -5.68 1.08 -0.43
C LYS A 39 -5.14 -0.07 0.40
N TYR A 40 -5.54 -0.16 1.67
CA TYR A 40 -5.21 -1.31 2.51
C TYR A 40 -5.80 -2.61 1.95
N ILE A 41 -7.07 -2.57 1.52
CA ILE A 41 -7.75 -3.70 0.89
C ILE A 41 -7.05 -4.06 -0.44
N GLN A 42 -6.63 -3.07 -1.22
CA GLN A 42 -5.88 -3.33 -2.46
C GLN A 42 -4.54 -4.02 -2.20
N LEU A 43 -3.79 -3.63 -1.16
CA LEU A 43 -2.56 -4.33 -0.78
C LEU A 43 -2.82 -5.81 -0.42
N LEU A 44 -3.89 -6.08 0.33
CA LEU A 44 -4.29 -7.45 0.67
C LEU A 44 -4.69 -8.26 -0.58
N ARG A 45 -5.40 -7.64 -1.53
CA ARG A 45 -5.75 -8.27 -2.81
C ARG A 45 -4.51 -8.62 -3.63
N ILE A 46 -3.54 -7.71 -3.71
CA ILE A 46 -2.28 -7.93 -4.41
C ILE A 46 -1.47 -9.06 -3.75
N GLU A 47 -1.46 -9.11 -2.42
CA GLU A 47 -0.82 -10.20 -1.67
C GLU A 47 -1.48 -11.55 -1.98
N GLU A 48 -2.81 -11.60 -1.99
CA GLU A 48 -3.57 -12.81 -2.33
C GLU A 48 -3.37 -13.26 -3.78
N GLU A 49 -3.29 -12.32 -4.73
CA GLU A 49 -3.08 -12.59 -6.16
C GLU A 49 -1.68 -13.17 -6.44
N LEU A 50 -0.64 -12.53 -5.89
CA LEU A 50 0.74 -12.91 -6.18
C LEU A 50 1.20 -14.16 -5.39
N ARG A 51 0.56 -14.47 -4.25
CA ARG A 51 0.77 -15.64 -3.35
C ARG A 51 2.18 -15.82 -2.76
N ASN A 52 3.23 -15.41 -3.45
CA ASN A 52 4.63 -15.56 -3.07
C ASN A 52 5.33 -14.20 -2.98
N VAL A 53 4.68 -13.27 -2.27
CA VAL A 53 5.22 -11.94 -1.98
C VAL A 53 5.92 -11.91 -0.63
N ARG A 54 6.91 -11.03 -0.51
CA ARG A 54 7.67 -10.84 0.73
C ARG A 54 7.22 -9.57 1.44
N TYR A 55 6.83 -9.70 2.70
CA TYR A 55 6.61 -8.54 3.56
C TYR A 55 7.95 -7.92 3.96
N ALA A 56 8.10 -6.61 3.75
CA ALA A 56 9.36 -5.90 3.99
C ALA A 56 9.78 -5.88 5.48
N GLY A 57 8.83 -5.89 6.41
CA GLY A 57 9.11 -5.96 7.85
C GLY A 57 10.08 -4.88 8.35
N GLU A 58 11.04 -5.28 9.19
CA GLU A 58 12.08 -4.37 9.70
C GLU A 58 13.00 -3.83 8.60
N ALA A 59 13.09 -4.53 7.46
CA ALA A 59 13.89 -4.13 6.31
C ALA A 59 13.17 -3.14 5.38
N PHE A 60 12.09 -2.48 5.82
CA PHE A 60 11.31 -1.53 5.01
C PHE A 60 12.11 -0.39 4.35
N LYS A 61 13.32 -0.10 4.83
CA LYS A 61 14.25 0.89 4.22
C LYS A 61 15.08 0.32 3.07
N SER A 62 15.26 -0.99 3.03
CA SER A 62 16.01 -1.76 2.04
C SER A 62 15.33 -3.12 1.81
N PRO A 63 14.12 -3.11 1.22
CA PRO A 63 13.24 -4.28 1.08
C PRO A 63 13.72 -5.28 0.02
#